data_AF-A0A6J7GI02-F1
#
_entry.id   AF-A0A6J7GI02-F1
#
_cell.length_a   1.000
_cell.length_b   1.000
_cell.length_c   1.000
_cell.angle_alpha   90.00
_cell.angle_beta   90.00
_cell.angle_gamma   90.00
#
_symmetry.space_group_name_H-M   'P 1'
#
loop_
_entity.id
_entity.type
_entity.pdbx_description
1 polymer ?
#
loop_
_entity_poly.entity_id
_entity_poly.type
_entity_poly.pdbx_seq_one_letter_code
_entity_poly.pdbx_strand_id
1 'polypeptide(L)'
;MRRVRTRRRSGPARSTVALPSAGAGAAARAWCGPGHGQEWTSPPGEVPADVVELATAADGNWSYRLVLHPVTQRPARDHHGRLVYLPVVRLPGSAVHRVPTTGVQ
;
A
#
# COMPACT_ATOMS: atom_id res chain seq x y z
N MET A 1 -8.13 26.71 56.12
CA MET A 1 -8.04 25.24 56.00
C MET A 1 -8.82 24.79 54.75
N ARG A 2 -8.15 24.48 53.64
CA ARG A 2 -8.80 24.10 52.36
C ARG A 2 -8.46 22.66 52.01
N ARG A 3 -9.49 21.82 51.82
CA ARG A 3 -9.39 20.40 51.48
C ARG A 3 -9.03 20.24 50.01
N VAL A 4 -7.87 19.63 49.72
CA VAL A 4 -7.44 19.24 48.37
C VAL A 4 -8.10 17.91 48.02
N ARG A 5 -9.01 17.91 47.04
CA ARG A 5 -9.58 16.70 46.44
C ARG A 5 -8.74 16.30 45.22
N THR A 6 -8.20 15.10 45.26
CA THR A 6 -7.57 14.38 44.16
C THR A 6 -8.57 14.15 43.02
N ARG A 7 -8.16 14.45 41.77
CA ARG A 7 -8.80 13.92 40.56
C ARG A 7 -7.77 13.20 39.70
N ARG A 8 -8.11 11.94 39.43
CA ARG A 8 -7.44 10.98 38.55
C ARG A 8 -7.51 11.39 37.08
N ARG A 9 -6.50 10.95 36.34
CA ARG A 9 -6.47 10.53 34.92
C ARG A 9 -6.93 11.55 33.86
N SER A 10 -6.04 11.81 32.91
CA SER A 10 -6.25 11.46 31.49
C SER A 10 -4.92 11.66 30.75
N GLY A 11 -4.39 10.59 30.15
CA GLY A 11 -3.18 10.67 29.32
C GLY A 11 -3.40 11.57 28.10
N PRO A 12 -2.33 12.14 27.52
CA PRO A 12 -2.47 12.94 26.32
C PRO A 12 -3.06 12.10 25.19
N ALA A 13 -4.07 12.68 24.56
CA ALA A 13 -4.92 12.09 23.56
C ALA A 13 -4.11 11.38 22.48
N ARG A 14 -4.46 10.12 22.24
CA ARG A 14 -4.13 9.39 21.02
C ARG A 14 -4.52 10.32 19.87
N SER A 15 -3.52 10.86 19.17
CA SER A 15 -3.76 11.58 17.92
C SER A 15 -4.42 10.59 16.98
N THR A 16 -5.74 10.65 16.90
CA THR A 16 -6.52 9.97 15.88
C THR A 16 -6.08 10.58 14.56
N VAL A 17 -5.10 9.94 13.92
CA VAL A 17 -4.85 10.15 12.50
C VAL A 17 -6.18 9.87 11.84
N ALA A 18 -6.78 10.92 11.27
CA ALA A 18 -8.02 10.82 10.53
C ALA A 18 -7.87 9.68 9.51
N LEU A 19 -8.70 8.65 9.65
CA LEU A 19 -8.88 7.63 8.63
C LEU A 19 -9.33 8.37 7.36
N PRO A 20 -8.64 8.24 6.22
CA PRO A 20 -9.17 8.81 4.98
C PRO A 20 -10.53 8.18 4.72
N SER A 21 -11.52 9.04 4.49
CA SER A 21 -12.91 8.71 4.18
C SER A 21 -13.04 7.47 3.31
N ALA A 22 -14.08 6.67 3.58
CA ALA A 22 -14.61 5.69 2.63
C ALA A 22 -14.78 6.37 1.27
N GLY A 23 -13.80 6.18 0.39
CA GLY A 23 -13.52 7.07 -0.72
C GLY A 23 -12.71 6.31 -1.75
N ALA A 24 -12.91 6.67 -3.01
CA ALA A 24 -12.41 5.97 -4.19
C ALA A 24 -11.04 5.31 -3.96
N GLY A 25 -10.93 4.06 -4.39
CA GLY A 25 -9.71 3.27 -4.31
C GLY A 25 -8.47 4.01 -4.82
N ALA A 26 -7.29 3.69 -4.28
CA ALA A 26 -6.07 4.36 -4.70
C ALA A 26 -5.64 3.84 -6.08
N ALA A 27 -5.55 4.75 -7.06
CA ALA A 27 -4.97 4.42 -8.35
C ALA A 27 -3.48 4.06 -8.19
N ALA A 28 -3.04 3.03 -8.90
CA ALA A 28 -1.70 2.49 -8.87
C ALA A 28 -1.21 2.19 -10.28
N ARG A 29 0.11 2.22 -10.48
CA ARG A 29 0.73 1.95 -11.77
C ARG A 29 2.08 1.27 -11.62
N ALA A 30 2.35 0.32 -12.52
CA ALA A 30 3.68 -0.23 -12.73
C ALA A 30 4.56 0.79 -13.46
N TRP A 31 5.61 1.25 -12.78
CA TRP A 31 6.42 2.37 -13.25
C TRP A 31 7.47 1.98 -14.29
N CYS A 32 7.95 0.74 -14.30
CA CYS A 32 8.90 0.22 -15.29
C CYS A 32 8.79 -1.30 -15.39
N GLY A 33 9.58 -1.95 -16.24
CA GLY A 33 9.59 -3.42 -16.39
C GLY A 33 8.50 -3.98 -17.33
N PRO A 34 8.30 -5.31 -17.35
CA PRO A 34 7.43 -5.99 -18.32
C PRO A 34 5.93 -5.63 -18.25
N GLY A 35 5.47 -5.10 -17.13
CA GLY A 35 4.12 -4.59 -16.92
C GLY A 35 4.05 -3.07 -16.95
N HIS A 36 5.10 -2.38 -17.44
CA HIS A 36 5.16 -0.93 -17.47
C HIS A 36 3.90 -0.32 -18.10
N GLY A 37 3.34 0.69 -17.45
CA GLY A 37 2.14 1.36 -17.94
C GLY A 37 0.83 0.72 -17.50
N GLN A 38 0.86 -0.50 -16.98
CA GLN A 38 -0.34 -1.13 -16.45
C GLN A 38 -0.81 -0.41 -15.18
N GLU A 39 -2.10 -0.10 -15.14
CA GLU A 39 -2.76 0.61 -14.06
C GLU A 39 -3.81 -0.27 -13.38
N TRP A 40 -4.01 -0.09 -12.08
CA TRP A 40 -5.07 -0.75 -11.32
C TRP A 40 -5.50 0.15 -10.16
N THR A 41 -6.62 -0.21 -9.53
CA THR A 41 -7.19 0.53 -8.41
C THR A 41 -7.23 -0.38 -7.19
N SER A 42 -6.64 0.06 -6.08
CA SER A 42 -6.76 -0.66 -4.81
C SER A 42 -8.20 -0.59 -4.30
N PRO A 43 -8.69 -1.58 -3.53
CA PRO A 43 -10.00 -1.48 -2.92
C PRO A 43 -10.12 -0.23 -2.03
N PRO A 44 -11.31 0.41 -1.98
CA PRO A 44 -11.53 1.57 -1.13
C PRO A 44 -11.36 1.22 0.34
N GLY A 45 -10.64 2.05 1.10
CA GLY A 45 -10.40 1.83 2.53
C GLY A 45 -9.33 0.78 2.85
N GLU A 46 -8.71 0.16 1.85
CA GLU A 46 -7.62 -0.79 2.06
C GLU A 46 -6.24 -0.10 2.02
N VAL A 47 -5.32 -0.58 2.86
CA VAL A 47 -3.92 -0.17 2.78
C VAL A 47 -3.33 -0.72 1.48
N PRO A 48 -2.59 0.08 0.69
CA PRO A 48 -1.96 -0.42 -0.52
C PRO A 48 -1.10 -1.66 -0.27
N ALA A 49 -1.29 -2.70 -1.08
CA ALA A 49 -0.52 -3.93 -0.97
C ALA A 49 0.97 -3.66 -1.18
N ASP A 50 1.83 -4.23 -0.33
CA ASP A 50 3.29 -4.09 -0.46
C ASP A 50 3.79 -4.69 -1.78
N VAL A 51 3.22 -5.83 -2.19
CA VAL A 51 3.56 -6.52 -3.44
C VAL A 51 2.27 -6.89 -4.19
N VAL A 52 2.29 -6.73 -5.51
CA VAL A 52 1.24 -7.18 -6.42
C VAL A 52 1.83 -8.06 -7.51
N GLU A 53 1.04 -9.00 -8.04
CA GLU A 53 1.43 -9.79 -9.20
C GLU A 53 0.63 -9.30 -10.42
N LEU A 54 1.32 -8.90 -11.48
CA LEU A 54 0.72 -8.44 -12.73
C LEU A 54 0.95 -9.50 -13.80
N ALA A 55 -0.12 -9.90 -14.48
CA ALA A 55 -0.02 -10.72 -15.68
C ALA A 55 0.54 -9.86 -16.83
N THR A 56 1.63 -10.32 -17.45
CA THR A 56 2.28 -9.63 -18.57
C THR A 56 2.15 -10.45 -19.85
N ALA A 57 2.08 -9.78 -20.99
CA ALA A 57 1.86 -10.43 -22.28
C ALA A 57 3.01 -11.34 -22.73
N ALA A 58 4.23 -11.12 -22.22
CA ALA A 58 5.44 -11.77 -22.71
C ALA A 58 5.92 -12.96 -21.85
N ASP A 59 5.78 -12.91 -20.52
CA ASP A 59 6.55 -13.79 -19.62
C ASP A 59 5.76 -14.25 -18.37
N GLY A 60 4.43 -14.26 -18.42
CA GLY A 60 3.60 -14.67 -17.29
C GLY A 60 3.49 -13.60 -16.21
N ASN A 61 3.36 -14.02 -14.95
CA ASN A 61 3.09 -13.12 -13.83
C ASN A 61 4.38 -12.53 -13.25
N TRP A 62 4.47 -11.21 -13.21
CA TRP A 62 5.58 -10.46 -12.62
C TRP A 62 5.17 -9.81 -11.31
N SER A 63 6.01 -9.94 -10.29
CA SER A 63 5.78 -9.31 -8.99
C SER A 63 6.31 -7.87 -9.00
N TYR A 64 5.53 -6.94 -8.47
CA TYR A 64 5.89 -5.54 -8.31
C TYR A 64 5.71 -5.10 -6.88
N ARG A 65 6.64 -4.30 -6.36
CA ARG A 65 6.61 -3.78 -5.00
C ARG A 65 6.26 -2.30 -4.97
N LEU A 66 5.41 -1.93 -4.02
CA LEU A 66 5.10 -0.54 -3.72
C LEU A 66 6.35 0.20 -3.28
N VAL A 67 6.62 1.34 -3.90
CA VAL A 67 7.73 2.19 -3.51
C VAL A 67 7.31 3.00 -2.29
N LEU A 68 8.13 2.96 -1.24
CA LEU A 68 7.95 3.77 -0.04
C LEU A 68 9.02 4.87 0.00
N HIS A 69 8.64 6.06 0.44
CA HIS A 69 9.59 7.12 0.72
C HIS A 69 10.53 6.70 1.87
N PRO A 70 11.86 6.77 1.73
CA PRO A 70 12.80 6.11 2.63
C PRO A 70 12.70 6.60 4.09
N VAL A 71 12.41 7.90 4.28
CA VAL A 71 12.34 8.50 5.62
C VAL A 71 10.96 8.39 6.24
N THR A 72 9.90 8.56 5.46
CA THR A 72 8.53 8.70 5.99
C THR A 72 7.74 7.40 5.90
N GLN A 73 8.28 6.40 5.19
CA GLN A 73 7.62 5.12 4.89
C GLN A 73 6.23 5.29 4.25
N ARG A 74 5.95 6.47 3.69
CA ARG A 74 4.70 6.75 2.99
C ARG A 74 4.77 6.21 1.57
N PRO A 75 3.66 5.70 1.00
CA PRO A 75 3.61 5.29 -0.39
C PRO A 75 4.02 6.43 -1.33
N ALA A 76 4.99 6.15 -2.19
CA ALA A 76 5.41 7.08 -3.23
C ALA A 76 4.31 7.21 -4.30
N ARG A 77 4.17 8.42 -4.82
CA ARG A 77 3.19 8.76 -5.84
C ARG A 77 3.85 9.45 -7.02
N ASP A 78 3.36 9.19 -8.23
CA ASP A 78 3.78 9.93 -9.42
C ASP A 78 3.12 11.32 -9.48
N HIS A 79 3.44 12.11 -10.52
CA HIS A 79 2.92 13.46 -10.70
C HIS A 79 1.38 13.53 -10.88
N HIS A 80 0.74 12.43 -11.26
CA HIS A 80 -0.72 12.29 -11.28
C HIS A 80 -1.31 11.77 -9.96
N GLY A 81 -0.48 11.54 -8.94
CA GLY A 81 -0.93 11.04 -7.65
C GLY A 81 -1.17 9.53 -7.57
N ARG A 82 -0.79 8.73 -8.58
CA ARG A 82 -0.94 7.27 -8.52
C ARG A 82 0.21 6.65 -7.74
N LEU A 83 -0.08 5.56 -7.05
CA LEU A 83 0.90 4.77 -6.34
C LEU A 83 1.89 4.13 -7.31
N VAL A 84 3.16 4.22 -6.98
CA VAL A 84 4.27 3.76 -7.83
C VAL A 84 4.72 2.37 -7.39
N TYR A 85 4.72 1.43 -8.34
CA TYR A 85 5.19 0.07 -8.14
C TYR A 85 6.38 -0.24 -9.04
N LEU A 86 7.43 -0.86 -8.51
CA LEU A 86 8.64 -1.27 -9.24
C LEU A 86 8.76 -2.79 -9.33
N PRO A 87 9.31 -3.33 -10.43
CA PRO A 87 9.46 -4.77 -10.59
C PRO A 87 10.37 -5.33 -9.50
N VAL A 88 9.92 -6.40 -8.84
CA VAL A 88 10.77 -7.17 -7.94
C VAL A 88 11.54 -8.14 -8.80
N VAL A 89 12.84 -7.91 -8.94
CA VAL A 89 13.73 -8.92 -9.48
C VAL A 89 13.72 -10.06 -8.47
N ARG A 90 13.05 -11.17 -8.80
CA ARG A 90 13.22 -12.40 -8.03
C ARG A 90 14.65 -12.85 -8.25
N LEU A 91 15.50 -12.63 -7.26
CA LEU A 91 16.70 -13.44 -7.15
C LEU A 91 16.25 -14.90 -7.04
N PRO A 92 16.88 -15.84 -7.76
CA PRO A 92 16.54 -17.26 -7.63
C PRO A 92 16.65 -17.65 -6.15
N GLY A 93 15.53 -18.04 -5.55
CA GLY A 93 15.43 -18.47 -4.14
C GLY A 93 14.54 -17.63 -3.21
N SER A 94 14.03 -16.46 -3.62
CA SER A 94 13.08 -15.70 -2.77
C SER A 94 11.63 -16.17 -2.97
N ALA A 95 11.08 -16.80 -1.93
CA ALA A 95 9.67 -17.16 -1.84
C ALA A 95 8.80 -15.88 -1.88
N VAL A 96 7.86 -15.83 -2.83
CA VAL A 96 6.84 -14.79 -2.90
C VAL A 96 5.52 -15.39 -2.45
N HIS A 97 4.84 -14.67 -1.58
CA HIS A 97 3.49 -14.98 -1.15
C HIS A 97 2.53 -14.80 -2.33
N ARG A 98 2.09 -15.90 -2.94
CA ARG A 98 1.08 -15.89 -4.00
C ARG A 98 -0.29 -15.63 -3.39
N VAL A 99 -1.01 -14.63 -3.87
CA VAL A 99 -2.43 -14.44 -3.54
C VAL A 99 -3.24 -15.21 -4.57
N PRO A 100 -4.08 -16.18 -4.19
CA PRO A 100 -4.92 -16.88 -5.14
C PRO A 100 -6.00 -15.92 -5.67
N THR A 101 -5.96 -15.62 -6.97
CA THR A 101 -7.11 -15.09 -7.69
C THR A 101 -8.12 -16.23 -7.85
N THR A 102 -9.16 -16.26 -7.02
CA THR A 102 -10.30 -17.16 -7.21
C THR A 102 -10.95 -16.81 -8.54
N GLY A 103 -10.69 -17.63 -9.55
CA GLY A 103 -11.38 -17.59 -10.83
C GLY A 103 -12.86 -17.91 -10.61
N VAL A 104 -13.73 -17.04 -11.12
CA VAL A 104 -15.11 -17.39 -11.43
C VAL A 104 -15.05 -18.26 -12.69
N GLN A 105 -15.60 -19.47 -12.59
CA GLN A 105 -15.84 -20.39 -13.71
C GLN A 105 -16.92 -19.83 -14.64
#